data_AF-F7EXU2-F1
#
_entry.id   AF-F7EXU2-F1
#
_cell.length_a   1.000
_cell.length_b   1.000
_cell.length_c   1.000
_cell.angle_alpha   90.00
_cell.angle_beta   90.00
_cell.angle_gamma   90.00
#
_symmetry.space_group_name_H-M   'P 1'
#
loop_
_entity.id
_entity.type
_entity.pdbx_description
1 polymer ?
#
loop_
_entity_poly.entity_id
_entity_poly.type
_entity_poly.pdbx_seq_one_letter_code
_entity_poly.pdbx_strand_id
1 'polypeptide(L)'
;MDRIIFVTKEDHETPSNAELVADDPNDPYEDHGLILPNGDINWNCPCLGGMASGPCGEQFKSAFSCFHYSTEEVKGSDCVDQFRAMQECMQKYPDLYPQEEEEDEKAAEAEAEAAEGKGRAEAATAAVAAMTKEGSS
;
A
#
# COMPACT_ATOMS: atom_id res chain seq x y z
N MET A 1 25.16 25.40 17.47
CA MET A 1 25.52 25.94 16.15
C MET A 1 24.69 25.20 15.12
N ASP A 2 23.74 25.89 14.51
CA ASP A 2 22.97 25.35 13.39
C ASP A 2 23.87 25.18 12.17
N ARG A 3 23.82 24.00 11.54
CA ARG A 3 24.50 23.71 10.28
C ARG A 3 23.48 23.83 9.16
N ILE A 4 23.69 24.79 8.27
CA ILE A 4 22.87 24.96 7.07
C ILE A 4 23.54 24.15 5.96
N ILE A 5 22.86 23.12 5.46
CA ILE A 5 23.33 22.27 4.37
C ILE A 5 22.55 22.66 3.09
N PHE A 6 23.28 23.04 2.04
CA PHE A 6 22.70 23.35 0.74
C PHE A 6 22.81 22.13 -0.15
N VAL A 7 21.66 21.50 -0.47
CA VAL A 7 21.59 20.37 -1.39
C VAL A 7 21.53 20.89 -2.82
N THR A 8 22.47 20.46 -3.67
CA THR A 8 22.49 20.81 -5.09
C THR A 8 21.63 19.83 -5.91
N LYS A 9 21.30 20.19 -7.16
CA LYS A 9 20.53 19.29 -8.04
C LYS A 9 21.29 17.99 -8.31
N GLU A 10 22.60 18.07 -8.54
CA GLU A 10 23.48 16.92 -8.74
C GLU A 10 23.58 16.00 -7.51
N ASP A 11 23.51 16.55 -6.27
CA ASP A 11 23.47 15.75 -5.04
C ASP A 11 22.20 14.87 -4.92
N HIS A 12 21.07 15.31 -5.49
CA HIS A 12 19.82 14.53 -5.49
C HIS A 12 19.72 13.59 -6.71
N GLU A 13 20.52 13.81 -7.75
CA GLU A 13 20.53 12.95 -8.95
C GLU A 13 21.32 11.65 -8.75
N THR A 14 22.20 11.61 -7.74
CA THR A 14 22.90 10.37 -7.40
C THR A 14 22.07 9.58 -6.39
N PRO A 15 21.63 8.34 -6.71
CA PRO A 15 20.93 7.51 -5.75
C PRO A 15 21.84 7.28 -4.53
N SER A 16 21.29 7.40 -3.33
CA SER A 16 22.07 7.24 -2.11
C SER A 16 22.72 5.87 -2.08
N ASN A 17 24.05 5.83 -1.90
CA ASN A 17 24.81 4.60 -1.68
C ASN A 17 24.66 4.07 -0.25
N ALA A 18 23.58 4.42 0.44
CA ALA A 18 23.33 3.96 1.79
C ALA A 18 22.94 2.47 1.72
N GLU A 19 23.88 1.59 2.05
CA GLU A 19 23.57 0.19 2.29
C GLU A 19 22.81 0.09 3.62
N LEU A 20 21.53 -0.29 3.54
CA LEU A 20 20.75 -0.67 4.72
C LEU A 20 21.27 -2.03 5.19
N VAL A 21 22.13 -2.02 6.20
CA VAL A 21 22.54 -3.25 6.88
C VAL A 21 21.36 -3.70 7.73
N ALA A 22 20.57 -4.64 7.21
CA ALA A 22 19.34 -5.12 7.85
C ALA A 22 19.60 -6.08 9.05
N ASP A 23 20.86 -6.40 9.34
CA ASP A 23 21.28 -7.42 10.31
C ASP A 23 22.53 -6.90 11.06
N ASP A 24 22.44 -5.70 11.65
CA ASP A 24 23.48 -5.21 12.55
C ASP A 24 23.20 -5.73 13.97
N PRO A 25 24.01 -6.66 14.51
CA PRO A 25 23.76 -7.26 15.81
C PRO A 25 23.94 -6.29 16.99
N ASN A 26 24.27 -5.02 16.74
CA ASN A 26 24.30 -3.94 17.73
C ASN A 26 23.27 -2.85 17.41
N ASP A 27 22.31 -3.07 16.51
CA ASP A 27 21.28 -2.09 16.21
C ASP A 27 20.39 -1.87 17.45
N PRO A 28 20.44 -0.68 18.06
CA PRO A 28 19.67 -0.40 19.27
C PRO A 28 18.16 -0.20 18.98
N TYR A 29 17.73 -0.26 17.71
CA TYR A 29 16.35 -0.07 17.29
C TYR A 29 15.64 -1.38 16.93
N GLU A 30 16.36 -2.49 16.67
CA GLU A 30 15.77 -3.84 16.53
C GLU A 30 14.94 -4.23 17.77
N ASP A 31 15.43 -3.89 18.97
CA ASP A 31 14.77 -4.22 20.24
C ASP A 31 13.54 -3.33 20.55
N HIS A 32 13.33 -2.27 19.78
CA HIS A 32 12.20 -1.33 19.94
C HIS A 32 11.07 -1.59 18.93
N GLY A 33 10.87 -2.86 18.59
CA GLY A 33 9.83 -3.32 17.70
C GLY A 33 8.42 -3.28 18.30
N LEU A 34 7.46 -3.66 17.46
CA LEU A 34 6.05 -3.83 17.85
C LEU A 34 5.85 -4.93 18.89
N ILE A 35 6.81 -5.85 18.96
CA ILE A 35 6.81 -7.03 19.83
C ILE A 35 7.87 -6.81 20.91
N LEU A 36 7.44 -6.91 22.16
CA LEU A 36 8.31 -6.85 23.32
C LEU A 36 9.18 -8.12 23.41
N PRO A 37 10.33 -8.07 24.10
CA PRO A 37 11.19 -9.24 24.31
C PRO A 37 10.50 -10.40 25.03
N ASN A 38 9.39 -10.13 25.72
CA ASN A 38 8.57 -11.14 26.40
C ASN A 38 7.57 -11.85 25.46
N GLY A 39 7.46 -11.42 24.20
CA GLY A 39 6.53 -11.95 23.20
C GLY A 39 5.15 -11.26 23.17
N ASP A 40 4.90 -10.27 24.02
CA ASP A 40 3.67 -9.47 24.00
C ASP A 40 3.73 -8.33 22.99
N ILE A 41 2.56 -7.88 22.53
CA ILE A 41 2.45 -6.75 21.59
C ILE A 41 2.46 -5.43 22.35
N ASN A 42 3.33 -4.50 21.96
CA ASN A 42 3.39 -3.15 22.50
C ASN A 42 2.35 -2.23 21.82
N TRP A 43 1.15 -2.15 22.40
CA TRP A 43 0.06 -1.30 21.90
C TRP A 43 0.33 0.22 21.97
N ASN A 44 1.37 0.65 22.69
CA ASN A 44 1.77 2.06 22.76
C ASN A 44 2.83 2.42 21.72
N CYS A 45 3.27 1.48 20.89
CA CYS A 45 4.24 1.75 19.85
C CYS A 45 3.63 2.67 18.79
N PRO A 46 4.22 3.85 18.50
CA PRO A 46 3.69 4.78 17.50
C PRO A 46 3.62 4.17 16.09
N CYS A 47 4.40 3.10 15.82
CA CYS A 47 4.37 2.33 14.58
C CYS A 47 3.02 1.64 14.31
N LEU A 48 2.24 1.37 15.36
CA LEU A 48 0.96 0.65 15.29
C LEU A 48 -0.21 1.55 14.83
N GLY A 49 0.11 2.79 14.42
CA GLY A 49 -0.82 3.71 13.75
C GLY A 49 -2.03 4.11 14.59
N GLY A 50 -1.97 3.95 15.92
CA GLY A 50 -3.08 4.27 16.81
C GLY A 50 -4.35 3.43 16.62
N MET A 51 -4.35 2.43 15.73
CA MET A 51 -5.54 1.62 15.41
C MET A 51 -6.01 0.81 16.62
N ALA A 52 -5.09 0.42 17.50
CA ALA A 52 -5.38 -0.23 18.78
C ALA A 52 -5.98 0.69 19.85
N SER A 53 -5.93 2.02 19.65
CA SER A 53 -6.50 3.05 20.52
C SER A 53 -7.61 3.81 19.79
N GLY A 54 -8.70 3.11 19.49
CA GLY A 54 -9.88 3.66 18.84
C GLY A 54 -11.15 2.88 19.17
N PRO A 55 -12.32 3.28 18.62
CA PRO A 55 -13.59 2.60 18.87
C PRO A 55 -13.59 1.15 18.37
N CYS A 56 -12.73 0.83 17.40
CA CYS A 56 -12.52 -0.52 16.87
C CYS A 56 -11.24 -1.19 17.40
N GLY A 57 -10.58 -0.58 18.37
CA GLY A 57 -9.29 -1.03 18.89
C GLY A 57 -9.33 -2.41 19.54
N GLU A 58 -10.46 -2.82 20.14
CA GLU A 58 -10.57 -4.17 20.71
C GLU A 58 -10.57 -5.26 19.64
N GLN A 59 -11.27 -5.02 18.52
CA GLN A 59 -11.27 -5.94 17.38
C GLN A 59 -9.89 -5.99 16.73
N PHE A 60 -9.24 -4.82 16.60
CA PHE A 60 -7.86 -4.73 16.12
C PHE A 60 -6.91 -5.52 17.02
N LYS A 61 -6.98 -5.34 18.34
CA LYS A 61 -6.14 -6.07 19.29
C LYS A 61 -6.33 -7.57 19.19
N SER A 62 -7.59 -8.02 19.10
CA SER A 62 -7.91 -9.44 18.96
C SER A 62 -7.36 -10.03 17.66
N ALA A 63 -7.63 -9.38 16.52
CA ALA A 63 -7.14 -9.83 15.22
C ALA A 63 -5.60 -9.85 15.14
N PHE A 64 -4.96 -8.79 15.61
CA PHE A 64 -3.51 -8.66 15.56
C PHE A 64 -2.80 -9.60 16.54
N SER A 65 -3.36 -9.82 17.73
CA SER A 65 -2.85 -10.84 18.66
C SER A 65 -2.96 -12.25 18.08
N CYS A 66 -4.08 -12.55 17.42
CA CYS A 66 -4.26 -13.82 16.72
C CYS A 66 -3.21 -13.98 15.59
N PHE A 67 -3.01 -12.95 14.77
CA PHE A 67 -2.01 -12.97 13.70
C PHE A 67 -0.57 -13.20 14.23
N HIS A 68 -0.22 -12.54 15.33
CA HIS A 68 1.11 -12.66 15.94
C HIS A 68 1.36 -14.06 16.51
N TYR A 69 0.38 -14.61 17.25
CA TYR A 69 0.49 -15.93 17.85
C TYR A 69 0.20 -17.08 16.88
N SER A 70 -0.39 -16.80 15.71
CA SER A 70 -0.68 -17.81 14.69
C SER A 70 0.62 -18.43 14.18
N THR A 71 0.64 -19.76 14.18
CA THR A 71 1.75 -20.60 13.69
C THR A 71 1.52 -21.11 12.27
N GLU A 72 0.47 -20.62 11.59
CA GLU A 72 0.14 -21.02 10.23
C GLU A 72 1.16 -20.52 9.21
N GLU A 73 1.28 -21.24 8.09
CA GLU A 73 2.22 -20.95 7.00
C GLU A 73 1.96 -19.57 6.39
N VAL A 74 0.69 -19.19 6.29
CA VAL A 74 0.24 -17.83 6.05
C VAL A 74 -0.23 -17.26 7.37
N LYS A 75 0.56 -16.35 7.94
CA LYS A 75 0.25 -15.70 9.21
C LYS A 75 -1.19 -15.17 9.23
N GLY A 76 -1.99 -15.62 10.21
CA GLY A 76 -3.36 -15.20 10.41
C GLY A 76 -4.40 -15.75 9.43
N SER A 77 -4.10 -16.81 8.69
CA SER A 77 -5.10 -17.56 7.89
C SER A 77 -6.26 -18.09 8.76
N ASP A 78 -5.98 -18.40 10.02
CA ASP A 78 -6.92 -18.83 11.06
C ASP A 78 -7.64 -17.65 11.76
N CYS A 79 -7.18 -16.42 11.52
CA CYS A 79 -7.63 -15.20 12.20
C CYS A 79 -8.49 -14.27 11.31
N VAL A 80 -8.85 -14.74 10.11
CA VAL A 80 -9.52 -13.94 9.08
C VAL A 80 -10.87 -13.40 9.57
N ASP A 81 -11.59 -14.15 10.40
CA ASP A 81 -12.88 -13.73 10.95
C ASP A 81 -12.73 -12.51 11.87
N GLN A 82 -11.66 -12.45 12.66
CA GLN A 82 -11.35 -11.33 13.55
C GLN A 82 -10.95 -10.09 12.73
N PHE A 83 -10.18 -10.26 11.66
CA PHE A 83 -9.89 -9.17 10.72
C PHE A 83 -11.14 -8.66 10.01
N ARG A 84 -12.08 -9.55 9.65
CA ARG A 84 -13.39 -9.17 9.11
C ARG A 84 -14.18 -8.32 10.11
N ALA A 85 -14.30 -8.79 11.35
CA ALA A 85 -15.02 -8.05 12.40
C ALA A 85 -14.40 -6.67 12.66
N MET A 86 -13.07 -6.56 12.60
CA MET A 86 -12.36 -5.28 12.68
C MET A 86 -12.70 -4.36 11.50
N GLN A 87 -12.66 -4.86 10.26
CA GLN A 87 -13.03 -4.08 9.07
C GLN A 87 -14.50 -3.63 9.11
N GLU A 88 -15.42 -4.51 9.49
CA GLU A 88 -16.84 -4.16 9.67
C GLU A 88 -17.04 -3.09 10.74
N CYS A 89 -16.18 -3.06 11.76
CA CYS A 89 -16.19 -1.99 12.75
C CYS A 89 -15.70 -0.68 12.14
N MET A 90 -14.58 -0.69 11.41
CA MET A 90 -14.00 0.50 10.78
C MET A 90 -14.97 1.14 9.78
N GLN A 91 -15.71 0.33 9.02
CA GLN A 91 -16.76 0.79 8.10
C GLN A 91 -17.88 1.60 8.79
N LYS A 92 -18.11 1.40 10.10
CA LYS A 92 -19.09 2.18 10.86
C LYS A 92 -18.58 3.56 11.28
N TYR A 93 -17.28 3.81 11.17
CA TYR A 93 -16.62 5.06 11.57
C TYR A 93 -15.78 5.64 10.42
N PRO A 94 -16.40 6.00 9.28
CA PRO A 94 -15.69 6.49 8.09
C PRO A 94 -14.92 7.80 8.34
N ASP A 95 -15.36 8.65 9.28
CA ASP A 95 -14.65 9.89 9.65
C ASP A 95 -13.33 9.63 10.39
N LEU A 96 -13.19 8.49 11.06
CA LEU A 96 -12.00 8.12 11.83
C LEU A 96 -11.09 7.14 11.09
N TYR A 97 -11.70 6.28 10.29
CA TYR A 97 -11.04 5.34 9.40
C TYR A 97 -11.52 5.66 7.99
N PRO A 98 -10.94 6.70 7.34
CA PRO A 98 -11.20 6.93 5.94
C PRO A 98 -10.82 5.63 5.23
N GLN A 99 -11.83 4.99 4.64
CA GLN A 99 -11.55 3.93 3.70
C GLN A 99 -10.81 4.69 2.60
N GLU A 100 -9.58 4.29 2.29
CA GLU A 100 -8.99 4.62 1.01
C GLU A 100 -9.90 3.93 -0.02
N GLU A 101 -11.05 4.54 -0.26
CA GLU A 101 -11.86 4.26 -1.43
C GLU A 101 -10.88 4.36 -2.59
N GLU A 102 -10.96 3.41 -3.49
CA GLU A 102 -10.19 3.24 -4.72
C GLU A 102 -10.32 4.46 -5.68
N GLU A 103 -10.14 5.68 -5.19
CA GLU A 103 -10.15 6.93 -5.96
C GLU A 103 -8.83 7.11 -6.74
N ASP A 104 -7.74 6.44 -6.34
CA ASP A 104 -6.48 6.45 -7.11
C ASP A 104 -6.48 5.43 -8.27
N GLU A 105 -7.22 4.31 -8.15
CA GLU A 105 -7.28 3.28 -9.20
C GLU A 105 -8.30 3.64 -10.31
N LYS A 106 -9.40 4.31 -9.96
CA LYS A 106 -10.42 4.70 -10.94
C LYS A 106 -10.02 5.89 -11.82
N ALA A 107 -9.06 6.72 -11.37
CA ALA A 107 -8.47 7.76 -12.20
C ALA A 107 -7.56 7.16 -13.30
N ALA A 108 -6.82 6.10 -12.99
CA ALA A 108 -5.95 5.43 -13.95
C ALA A 108 -6.71 4.65 -15.03
N GLU A 109 -7.85 4.02 -14.69
CA GLU A 109 -8.65 3.26 -15.68
C GLU A 109 -9.44 4.17 -16.64
N ALA A 110 -9.91 5.33 -16.18
CA ALA A 110 -10.61 6.29 -17.04
C ALA A 110 -9.69 6.93 -18.11
N GLU A 111 -8.39 7.07 -17.81
CA GLU A 111 -7.39 7.58 -18.76
C GLU A 111 -6.92 6.52 -19.75
N ALA A 112 -6.94 5.23 -19.36
CA ALA A 112 -6.63 4.11 -20.25
C ALA A 112 -7.76 3.84 -21.28
N GLU A 113 -9.03 3.94 -20.85
CA GLU A 113 -10.20 3.72 -21.73
C GLU A 113 -10.36 4.85 -22.78
N ALA A 114 -9.91 6.08 -22.48
CA ALA A 114 -9.92 7.19 -23.43
C ALA A 114 -8.82 7.06 -24.52
N ALA A 115 -7.74 6.32 -24.24
CA ALA A 115 -6.65 6.08 -25.18
C ALA A 115 -6.95 4.95 -26.17
N GLU A 116 -7.64 3.88 -25.74
CA GLU A 116 -7.98 2.71 -26.58
C GLU A 116 -9.10 3.00 -27.60
N GLY A 117 -10.01 3.94 -27.32
CA GLY A 117 -11.08 4.32 -28.26
C GLY A 117 -10.60 5.03 -29.54
N LYS A 118 -9.44 5.68 -29.51
CA LYS A 118 -8.91 6.46 -30.63
C LYS A 118 -8.11 5.63 -31.63
N GLY A 119 -7.43 4.57 -31.17
CA GLY A 119 -6.64 3.67 -32.02
C GLY A 119 -7.49 2.82 -32.97
N ARG A 120 -8.67 2.37 -32.53
CA ARG A 120 -9.53 1.51 -33.34
C ARG A 120 -10.30 2.26 -34.44
N ALA A 121 -10.58 3.55 -34.25
CA ALA A 121 -11.24 4.38 -35.27
C ALA A 121 -10.29 4.73 -36.44
N GLU A 122 -9.01 5.02 -36.16
CA GLU A 122 -8.03 5.34 -37.22
C GLU A 122 -7.62 4.09 -38.04
N ALA A 123 -7.54 2.92 -37.41
CA ALA A 123 -7.24 1.66 -38.12
C ALA A 123 -8.39 1.21 -39.05
N ALA A 124 -9.65 1.44 -38.65
CA ALA A 124 -10.82 1.08 -39.46
C ALA A 124 -10.96 1.97 -40.72
N THR A 125 -10.58 3.26 -40.64
CA THR A 125 -10.60 4.17 -41.80
C THR A 125 -9.51 3.85 -42.82
N ALA A 126 -8.32 3.40 -42.37
CA ALA A 126 -7.22 3.03 -43.25
C ALA A 126 -7.50 1.74 -44.03
N ALA A 127 -8.17 0.76 -43.41
CA ALA A 127 -8.52 -0.51 -44.07
C ALA A 127 -9.60 -0.35 -45.16
N VAL A 128 -10.59 0.55 -44.96
CA VAL A 128 -11.64 0.82 -45.96
C VAL A 128 -11.09 1.55 -47.20
N ALA A 129 -10.08 2.41 -47.05
CA ALA A 129 -9.46 3.12 -48.18
C ALA A 129 -8.60 2.21 -49.09
N ALA A 130 -8.07 1.10 -48.56
CA ALA A 130 -7.23 0.18 -49.32
C ALA A 130 -8.03 -0.75 -50.24
N MET A 131 -9.26 -1.15 -49.87
CA MET A 131 -10.08 -2.08 -50.66
C MET A 131 -10.79 -1.45 -51.87
N THR A 132 -10.81 -0.12 -52.03
CA THR A 132 -11.46 0.54 -53.16
C THR A 132 -10.58 0.71 -54.42
N LYS A 133 -9.32 0.27 -54.43
CA LYS A 133 -8.41 0.50 -55.57
C LYS A 133 -8.06 -0.73 -56.42
N GLU A 134 -8.48 -1.94 -56.05
CA GLU A 134 -8.24 -3.17 -56.85
C GLU A 134 -9.50 -3.71 -57.54
N GLY A 135 -10.42 -2.82 -57.92
CA GLY A 135 -11.66 -3.21 -58.58
C GLY A 135 -12.28 -2.12 -59.43
N SER A 136 -11.54 -1.51 -60.37
CA SER A 136 -12.11 -1.01 -61.63
C SER A 136 -11.01 -0.50 -62.58
N SER A 137 -10.87 -1.25 -63.68
CA SER A 137 -10.19 -0.95 -64.95
C SER A 137 -8.69 -1.14 -65.07
#